data_AF-A0A5D4TJN9-F1
#
_entry.id   AF-A0A5D4TJN9-F1
#
_cell.length_a   1.000
_cell.length_b   1.000
_cell.length_c   1.000
_cell.angle_alpha   90.00
_cell.angle_beta   90.00
_cell.angle_gamma   90.00
#
_symmetry.space_group_name_H-M   'P 1'
#
loop_
_entity.id
_entity.type
_entity.pdbx_description
1 polymer ?
#
loop_
_entity_poly.entity_id
_entity_poly.type
_entity_poly.pdbx_seq_one_letter_code
_entity_poly.pdbx_strand_id
1 'polypeptide(L)'
;MDEKKRRLSLTGAIVILSICILVSAFTISSAIRDSSRKGSPEPEEQFRYEFISANEQNVILFDKKTGDYWRKFIEPNEGPTEWEKQPSPLEIQ
;
A
#
# COMPACT_ATOMS: atom_id res chain seq x y z
N MET A 1 -16.53 45.77 -27.89
CA MET A 1 -15.81 44.94 -26.90
C MET A 1 -14.84 44.10 -27.68
N ASP A 2 -13.63 44.63 -27.92
CA ASP A 2 -12.67 44.05 -28.84
C ASP A 2 -11.88 42.94 -28.16
N GLU A 3 -12.20 41.71 -28.52
CA GLU A 3 -11.49 40.51 -28.07
C GLU A 3 -10.12 40.48 -28.76
N LYS A 4 -9.08 40.89 -28.03
CA LYS A 4 -7.69 40.80 -28.52
C LYS A 4 -7.27 39.34 -28.61
N LYS A 5 -7.45 38.73 -29.78
CA LYS A 5 -6.98 37.38 -30.11
C LYS A 5 -5.45 37.34 -30.08
N ARG A 6 -4.87 37.05 -28.91
CA ARG A 6 -3.42 36.90 -28.72
C ARG A 6 -2.95 35.68 -29.52
N ARG A 7 -2.37 35.91 -30.71
CA ARG A 7 -1.70 34.85 -31.47
C ARG A 7 -0.31 34.66 -30.87
N LEU A 8 -0.04 33.48 -30.31
CA LEU A 8 1.31 33.10 -29.93
C LEU A 8 2.19 33.09 -31.19
N SER A 9 3.33 33.78 -31.15
CA SER A 9 4.34 33.66 -32.20
C SER A 9 4.93 32.25 -32.20
N LEU A 10 5.31 31.74 -33.39
CA LEU A 10 5.90 30.41 -33.57
C LEU A 10 7.08 30.18 -32.62
N THR A 11 7.95 31.19 -32.46
CA THR A 11 9.08 31.14 -31.53
C THR A 11 8.64 31.00 -30.07
N GLY A 12 7.56 31.67 -29.67
CA GLY A 12 6.99 31.54 -28.33
C GLY A 12 6.41 30.14 -28.07
N ALA A 13 5.79 29.54 -29.09
CA ALA A 13 5.29 28.18 -29.00
C ALA A 13 6.43 27.16 -28.82
N ILE A 14 7.55 27.32 -29.53
CA ILE A 14 8.73 26.45 -29.41
C ILE A 14 9.31 26.51 -27.99
N VAL A 15 9.50 27.72 -27.43
CA VAL A 15 10.05 27.89 -26.08
C VAL A 15 9.16 27.25 -25.02
N ILE A 16 7.85 27.48 -25.11
CA ILE A 16 6.88 26.88 -24.17
C ILE A 16 6.91 25.36 -24.28
N LEU A 17 6.95 24.82 -25.50
CA LEU A 17 7.02 23.38 -25.73
C LEU A 17 8.29 22.77 -25.15
N SER A 18 9.45 23.42 -25.32
CA SER A 18 10.71 22.96 -24.73
C SER A 18 10.65 22.90 -23.21
N ILE A 19 10.08 23.93 -22.55
CA ILE A 19 9.93 23.95 -21.09
C ILE A 19 8.97 22.84 -20.64
N CYS A 20 7.85 22.66 -21.33
CA CYS A 20 6.90 21.60 -21.02
C CYS A 20 7.53 20.20 -21.11
N ILE A 21 8.38 19.94 -22.11
CA ILE A 21 9.07 18.65 -22.26
C ILE A 21 10.02 18.41 -21.07
N LEU A 22 10.80 19.42 -20.67
CA LEU A 22 11.73 19.31 -19.55
C LEU A 22 11.00 19.07 -18.21
N VAL A 23 9.93 19.82 -17.95
CA VAL A 23 9.10 19.64 -16.74
C VAL A 23 8.46 18.26 -16.73
N SER A 24 7.90 17.82 -17.86
CA SER A 24 7.29 16.49 -17.97
C SER A 24 8.32 15.38 -17.71
N ALA A 25 9.49 15.46 -18.34
CA ALA A 25 10.57 14.51 -18.13
C ALA A 25 11.02 14.45 -16.66
N PHE A 26 11.12 15.59 -15.99
CA PHE A 26 11.48 15.65 -14.57
C PHE A 26 10.40 15.00 -13.68
N THR A 27 9.12 15.31 -13.93
CA THR A 27 8.02 14.71 -13.16
C THR A 27 7.90 13.20 -13.33
N ILE A 28 8.08 12.69 -14.56
CA ILE A 28 8.06 11.25 -14.84
C ILE A 28 9.26 10.56 -14.17
N SER A 29 10.46 11.15 -14.26
CA SER A 29 11.65 10.62 -13.60
C SER A 29 11.49 10.55 -12.08
N SER A 30 10.89 11.58 -11.46
CA SER A 30 10.56 11.58 -10.03
C SER A 30 9.55 10.47 -9.70
N ALA A 31 8.46 10.37 -10.46
CA ALA A 31 7.42 9.37 -10.21
C ALA A 31 7.95 7.94 -10.34
N ILE A 32 8.84 7.66 -11.30
CA ILE A 32 9.50 6.35 -11.46
C ILE A 32 10.47 6.08 -10.31
N ARG A 33 11.21 7.10 -9.85
CA ARG A 33 12.12 6.95 -8.72
C ARG A 33 11.36 6.69 -7.42
N ASP A 34 10.22 7.33 -7.23
CA ASP A 34 9.35 7.14 -6.07
C ASP A 34 8.64 5.77 -6.12
N SER A 35 8.21 5.33 -7.30
CA SER A 35 7.64 3.97 -7.46
C SER A 35 8.69 2.88 -7.25
N SER A 36 9.94 3.10 -7.66
CA SER A 36 11.04 2.17 -7.39
C SER A 36 11.45 2.14 -5.91
N ARG A 37 11.23 3.23 -5.16
CA ARG A 37 11.47 3.30 -3.71
C ARG A 37 10.33 2.71 -2.88
N LYS A 38 9.09 2.78 -3.37
CA LYS A 38 8.02 1.87 -2.95
C LYS A 38 8.32 0.50 -3.53
N GLY A 39 9.40 -0.12 -3.05
CA GLY A 39 9.61 -1.55 -3.24
C GLY A 39 8.30 -2.25 -2.92
N SER A 40 7.87 -3.15 -3.81
CA SER A 40 6.89 -4.15 -3.41
C SER A 40 7.28 -4.64 -2.02
N PRO A 41 6.33 -4.82 -1.06
CA PRO A 41 6.69 -5.52 0.17
C PRO A 41 7.50 -6.74 -0.25
N GLU A 42 8.67 -6.96 0.38
CA GLU A 42 9.48 -8.12 0.05
C GLU A 42 8.54 -9.34 0.02
N PRO A 43 8.75 -10.32 -0.88
CA PRO A 43 7.85 -11.45 -0.99
C PRO A 43 7.58 -12.14 0.36
N GLU A 44 8.48 -11.97 1.35
CA GLU A 44 8.30 -12.41 2.75
C GLU A 44 7.34 -11.56 3.60
N GLU A 45 7.22 -10.25 3.35
CA GLU A 45 6.25 -9.38 4.02
C GLU A 45 4.88 -9.40 3.32
N GLN A 46 4.86 -9.71 2.02
CA GLN A 46 3.61 -9.90 1.29
C GLN A 46 2.94 -11.21 1.77
N PHE A 47 1.73 -11.11 2.34
CA PHE A 47 0.98 -12.24 2.91
C PHE A 47 1.57 -12.86 4.19
N ARG A 48 2.41 -12.12 4.95
CA ARG A 48 2.95 -12.58 6.25
C ARG A 48 1.87 -13.05 7.22
N TYR A 49 0.77 -12.29 7.32
CA TYR A 49 -0.33 -12.63 8.20
C TYR A 49 -1.40 -13.43 7.47
N GLU A 50 -1.90 -14.48 8.12
CA GLU A 50 -2.97 -15.34 7.62
C GLU A 50 -4.16 -15.32 8.56
N PHE A 51 -5.35 -15.13 8.01
CA PHE A 51 -6.60 -15.17 8.75
C PHE A 51 -7.25 -16.54 8.60
N ILE A 52 -7.52 -17.20 9.73
CA ILE A 52 -8.08 -18.54 9.78
C ILE A 52 -9.38 -18.49 10.58
N SER A 53 -10.49 -18.87 9.94
CA SER A 53 -11.75 -19.11 10.62
C SER A 53 -11.76 -20.55 11.13
N ALA A 54 -11.43 -20.75 12.40
CA ALA A 54 -11.34 -22.09 12.99
C ALA A 54 -12.73 -22.70 13.21
N ASN A 55 -13.70 -21.86 13.58
CA ASN A 55 -15.13 -22.19 13.65
C ASN A 55 -15.96 -20.89 13.69
N GLU A 56 -17.28 -21.01 13.83
CA GLU A 56 -18.21 -19.86 13.86
C GLU A 56 -17.93 -18.84 14.98
N GLN A 57 -17.23 -19.26 16.04
CA GLN A 57 -16.98 -18.46 17.23
C GLN A 57 -15.49 -18.18 17.46
N ASN A 58 -14.58 -18.72 16.65
CA ASN A 58 -13.14 -18.60 16.86
C ASN A 58 -12.42 -18.23 15.57
N VAL A 59 -11.76 -17.09 15.60
CA VAL A 59 -10.92 -16.61 14.51
C VAL A 59 -9.48 -16.49 14.99
N ILE A 60 -8.54 -16.79 14.10
CA ILE A 60 -7.11 -16.80 14.38
C ILE A 60 -6.41 -15.89 13.38
N LEU A 61 -5.50 -15.07 13.87
CA LEU A 61 -4.53 -14.34 13.07
C LEU A 61 -3.16 -14.99 13.29
N PHE A 62 -2.59 -15.56 12.24
CA PHE A 62 -1.31 -16.27 12.29
C PHE A 62 -0.22 -15.46 11.59
N ASP A 63 0.92 -15.28 12.25
CA ASP A 63 2.12 -14.69 11.67
C ASP A 63 3.05 -15.79 11.15
N LYS A 64 3.11 -15.97 9.82
CA LYS A 64 3.94 -16.99 9.17
C LYS A 64 5.44 -16.78 9.37
N LYS A 65 5.88 -15.58 9.77
CA LYS A 65 7.29 -15.25 9.99
C LYS A 65 7.77 -15.65 11.37
N THR A 66 6.98 -15.37 12.40
CA THR A 66 7.36 -15.61 13.81
C THR A 66 6.77 -16.91 14.36
N GLY A 67 5.73 -17.44 13.73
CA GLY A 67 4.93 -18.53 14.28
C GLY A 67 3.97 -18.09 15.40
N ASP A 68 3.94 -16.79 15.73
CA ASP A 68 2.99 -16.25 16.70
C ASP A 68 1.56 -16.32 16.15
N TYR A 69 0.60 -16.50 17.05
CA TYR A 69 -0.81 -16.40 16.70
C TYR A 69 -1.61 -15.73 17.80
N TRP A 70 -2.66 -15.05 17.34
CA TRP A 70 -3.66 -14.43 18.18
C TRP A 70 -5.00 -15.09 17.90
N ARG A 71 -5.74 -15.37 18.95
CA ARG A 71 -7.10 -15.88 18.86
C ARG A 71 -8.06 -14.81 19.35
N LYS A 72 -9.19 -14.68 18.66
CA LYS A 72 -10.34 -13.90 19.13
C LYS A 72 -11.55 -14.80 19.16
N PHE A 73 -12.18 -14.84 20.33
CA PHE A 73 -13.48 -15.47 20.49
C PHE A 73 -14.56 -14.47 20.09
N ILE A 74 -15.53 -14.92 19.32
CA ILE A 74 -16.69 -14.16 18.89
C ILE A 74 -17.89 -14.84 19.53
N GLU A 75 -18.34 -14.29 20.65
CA GLU A 75 -19.50 -14.82 21.33
C GLU A 75 -20.78 -14.40 20.57
N PRO A 76 -21.74 -15.31 20.32
CA PRO A 76 -22.92 -15.01 19.50
C PRO A 76 -23.81 -13.88 20.04
N ASN A 77 -23.73 -13.60 21.34
CA ASN A 77 -24.62 -12.69 22.06
C ASN A 77 -23.88 -11.56 22.81
N GLU A 78 -22.55 -11.49 22.74
CA GLU A 78 -21.75 -10.41 23.32
C GLU A 78 -20.97 -9.65 22.24
N GLY A 79 -20.44 -8.49 22.63
CA GLY A 79 -19.54 -7.72 21.78
C GLY A 79 -18.23 -8.47 21.50
N PRO A 80 -17.53 -8.13 20.42
CA PRO A 80 -16.35 -8.86 19.98
C PRO A 80 -15.21 -8.78 21.02
N THR A 81 -14.76 -9.92 21.56
CA THR A 81 -13.68 -10.01 22.56
C THR A 81 -12.34 -9.47 22.04
N GLU A 82 -11.44 -9.04 22.93
CA GLU A 82 -10.08 -8.63 22.55
C GLU A 82 -9.26 -9.79 21.96
N TRP A 83 -8.20 -9.45 21.21
CA TRP A 83 -7.28 -10.45 20.67
C TRP A 83 -6.32 -10.95 21.76
N GLU A 84 -6.27 -12.26 21.96
CA GLU A 84 -5.36 -12.89 22.92
C GLU A 84 -4.21 -13.59 22.20
N LYS A 85 -2.96 -13.19 22.54
CA LYS A 85 -1.77 -13.91 22.07
C LYS A 85 -1.72 -15.27 22.76
N GLN A 86 -1.60 -16.33 21.97
CA GLN A 86 -1.55 -17.70 22.48
C GLN A 86 -0.11 -18.21 22.46
N PRO A 87 0.26 -19.14 23.36
CA PRO A 87 1.57 -19.78 23.34
C PRO A 87 1.72 -20.63 22.07
N SER A 88 2.86 -20.50 21.39
CA SER A 88 3.17 -21.35 20.24
C SER A 88 3.10 -22.83 20.63
N PRO A 89 2.38 -23.69 19.89
CA PRO A 89 2.39 -25.13 20.12
C PRO A 89 3.73 -25.78 19.78
N LEU A 90 4.60 -25.06 19.06
CA LEU A 90 5.97 -25.44 18.79
C LEU A 90 6.86 -24.73 19.82
N GLU A 91 7.11 -25.38 20.97
CA GLU A 91 8.32 -25.11 21.72
C GLU A 91 9.49 -25.61 20.85
N ILE A 92 10.39 -24.71 20.48
CA ILE A 92 11.64 -25.09 19.82
C ILE A 92 12.41 -25.91 20.85
N GLN A 93 12.39 -27.24 20.68
CA GLN A 93 13.10 -28.21 21.52
C GLN A 93 14.56 -28.32 21.08
#